data_AF-A0A2M7J4B9-F1
#
_entry.id   AF-A0A2M7J4B9-F1
#
_cell.length_a   1.000
_cell.length_b   1.000
_cell.length_c   1.000
_cell.angle_alpha   90.00
_cell.angle_beta   90.00
_cell.angle_gamma   90.00
#
_symmetry.space_group_name_H-M   'P 1'
#
loop_
_entity.id
_entity.type
_entity.pdbx_description
1 polymer ?
#
loop_
_entity_poly.entity_id
_entity_poly.type
_entity_poly.pdbx_seq_one_letter_code
_entity_poly.pdbx_strand_id
1 'polypeptide(L)'
;INQAVAEPVVYMVDHFVVGGFYRVHTGRGVDENLNAPGMHFVPLAFESCCTLPNPDCAPDDTPNRFYAYGVVARLALLAASLELEGVAA
;
A
#
# COMPACT_ATOMS: atom_id res chain seq x y z
N ILE A 1 -3.26 -0.90 14.84
CA ILE A 1 -2.98 -1.95 15.84
C ILE A 1 -2.47 -1.26 17.09
N ASN A 2 -3.15 -1.34 18.23
CA ASN A 2 -2.68 -0.75 19.50
C ASN A 2 -2.18 0.70 19.40
N GLN A 3 -2.84 1.54 18.58
CA GLN A 3 -2.43 2.94 18.27
C GLN A 3 -1.05 3.13 17.61
N ALA A 4 -0.37 2.05 17.20
CA ALA A 4 0.85 2.13 16.42
C ALA A 4 0.57 2.69 15.02
N VAL A 5 1.44 3.60 14.57
CA VAL A 5 1.44 4.15 13.21
C VAL A 5 1.74 3.02 12.22
N ALA A 6 1.01 2.98 11.12
CA ALA A 6 1.17 1.97 10.07
C ALA A 6 1.07 2.59 8.69
N GLU A 7 1.81 2.05 7.74
CA GLU A 7 1.76 2.44 6.34
C GLU A 7 1.57 1.22 5.42
N PRO A 8 0.74 1.35 4.36
CA PRO A 8 0.46 0.24 3.46
C PRO A 8 1.60 0.01 2.48
N VAL A 9 1.93 -1.25 2.25
CA VAL A 9 2.84 -1.71 1.19
C VAL A 9 2.03 -2.56 0.22
N VAL A 10 2.08 -2.21 -1.08
CA VAL A 10 1.33 -2.89 -2.14
C VAL A 10 2.30 -3.66 -3.04
N TYR A 11 2.02 -4.94 -3.27
CA TYR A 11 2.76 -5.83 -4.16
C TYR A 11 2.04 -5.98 -5.49
N MET A 12 2.81 -5.91 -6.56
CA MET A 12 2.35 -6.10 -7.93
C MET A 12 3.16 -7.18 -8.63
N VAL A 13 2.51 -7.97 -9.48
CA VAL A 13 3.15 -8.85 -10.45
C VAL A 13 2.65 -8.42 -11.81
N ASP A 14 3.59 -8.07 -12.70
CA ASP A 14 3.27 -7.30 -13.90
C ASP A 14 2.49 -6.04 -13.51
N HIS A 15 1.35 -5.74 -14.14
CA HIS A 15 0.50 -4.59 -13.81
C HIS A 15 -0.66 -4.92 -12.84
N PHE A 16 -0.68 -6.13 -12.27
CA PHE A 16 -1.75 -6.58 -11.39
C PHE A 16 -1.38 -6.45 -9.91
N VAL A 17 -2.28 -5.88 -9.13
CA VAL A 17 -2.17 -5.84 -7.66
C VAL A 17 -2.50 -7.23 -7.10
N VAL A 18 -1.55 -7.86 -6.43
CA VAL A 18 -1.67 -9.24 -5.92
C VAL A 18 -1.81 -9.34 -4.41
N GLY A 19 -1.41 -8.30 -3.68
CA GLY A 19 -1.20 -8.44 -2.24
C GLY A 19 -0.53 -7.24 -1.62
N GLY A 20 -0.32 -7.32 -0.31
CA GLY A 20 0.31 -6.26 0.45
C GLY A 20 0.38 -6.60 1.93
N PHE A 21 0.97 -5.69 2.69
CA PHE A 21 0.98 -5.75 4.15
C PHE A 21 1.05 -4.34 4.73
N TYR A 22 0.73 -4.20 6.01
CA TYR A 22 1.03 -2.97 6.72
C TYR A 22 2.38 -3.11 7.42
N ARG A 23 3.21 -2.09 7.22
CA ARG A 23 4.42 -1.90 7.99
C ARG A 23 4.04 -1.11 9.24
N VAL A 24 4.13 -1.76 10.38
CA VAL A 24 3.66 -1.23 11.66
C VAL A 24 4.84 -0.84 12.53
N HIS A 25 4.78 0.38 13.07
CA HIS A 25 5.81 0.98 13.90
C HIS A 25 5.39 0.90 15.36
N THR A 26 5.70 -0.21 16.04
CA THR A 26 5.22 -0.51 17.40
C THR A 26 5.96 0.24 18.51
N GLY A 27 7.13 0.81 18.23
CA GLY A 27 8.00 1.46 19.22
C GLY A 27 8.08 2.98 19.14
N ARG A 28 7.14 3.67 18.47
CA ARG A 28 7.31 5.08 18.08
C ARG A 28 6.24 6.05 18.62
N GLY A 29 6.67 7.30 18.84
CA GLY A 29 5.80 8.47 18.92
C GLY A 29 5.44 9.05 17.55
N VAL A 30 4.45 9.95 17.50
CA VAL A 30 3.89 10.54 16.26
C VAL A 30 4.91 11.29 15.39
N ASP A 31 6.03 11.76 15.97
CA ASP A 31 6.97 12.69 15.30
C ASP A 31 8.32 12.06 14.90
N GLU A 32 8.50 10.73 14.98
CA GLU A 32 9.79 10.12 14.65
C GLU A 32 9.95 9.75 13.15
N ASN A 33 11.14 10.05 12.60
CA ASN A 33 11.53 9.87 11.18
C ASN A 33 11.43 8.41 10.70
N LEU A 34 10.63 8.12 9.67
CA LEU A 34 10.25 6.81 9.09
C LEU A 34 11.36 5.74 8.86
N ASN A 35 12.65 6.08 8.91
CA ASN A 35 13.75 5.19 8.53
C ASN A 35 14.47 4.43 9.67
N ALA A 36 13.89 4.33 10.88
CA ALA A 36 14.58 3.72 12.03
C ALA A 36 14.22 2.23 12.24
N PRO A 37 15.16 1.40 12.74
CA PRO A 37 14.97 -0.04 12.95
C PRO A 37 13.88 -0.36 13.99
N GLY A 38 13.13 -1.44 13.77
CA GLY A 38 12.02 -1.88 14.64
C GLY A 38 10.73 -2.27 13.90
N MET A 39 10.86 -2.75 12.66
CA MET A 39 9.73 -2.89 11.75
C MET A 39 8.99 -4.21 12.00
N HIS A 40 7.74 -4.11 12.43
CA HIS A 40 6.85 -5.26 12.52
C HIS A 40 5.96 -5.29 11.28
N PHE A 41 6.08 -6.38 10.52
CA PHE A 41 5.25 -6.61 9.35
C PHE A 41 4.01 -7.34 9.78
N VAL A 42 2.86 -6.68 9.66
CA VAL A 42 1.59 -7.34 9.91
C VAL A 42 0.99 -7.72 8.56
N PRO A 43 0.85 -9.03 8.28
CA PRO A 43 0.23 -9.47 7.05
C PRO A 43 -1.17 -8.91 7.01
N LEU A 44 -1.40 -8.04 6.03
CA LEU A 44 -2.74 -7.72 5.61
C LEU A 44 -3.04 -8.75 4.53
N ALA A 45 -3.55 -9.91 4.93
CA ALA A 45 -4.37 -10.64 3.99
C ALA A 45 -5.47 -9.65 3.60
N PHE A 46 -5.48 -9.20 2.35
CA PHE A 46 -6.56 -8.36 1.86
C PHE A 46 -7.86 -9.15 2.02
N GLU A 47 -8.54 -8.98 3.15
CA GLU A 47 -9.83 -9.63 3.43
C GLU A 47 -10.87 -9.28 2.36
N SER A 48 -10.63 -8.19 1.62
CA SER A 48 -11.45 -7.71 0.51
C SER A 48 -10.59 -7.46 -0.73
N CYS A 49 -11.14 -7.79 -1.90
CA CYS A 49 -10.48 -7.63 -3.19
C CYS A 49 -10.07 -6.17 -3.44
N CYS A 50 -8.81 -5.92 -3.82
CA CYS A 50 -8.27 -4.57 -4.07
C CYS A 50 -8.50 -4.07 -5.49
N THR A 51 -9.07 -4.90 -6.35
CA THR A 51 -9.21 -4.60 -7.79
C THR A 51 -10.57 -4.02 -8.13
N LEU A 52 -11.55 -4.10 -7.21
CA LEU A 52 -12.92 -3.65 -7.43
C LEU A 52 -13.38 -2.74 -6.28
N PRO A 53 -13.74 -1.48 -6.54
CA PRO A 53 -14.42 -0.65 -5.56
C PRO A 53 -15.86 -1.14 -5.36
N ASN A 54 -16.45 -0.81 -4.21
CA ASN A 54 -17.86 -1.00 -3.96
C ASN A 54 -18.59 0.36 -3.98
N PRO A 55 -19.38 0.67 -5.02
CA PRO A 55 -20.10 1.95 -5.11
C PRO A 55 -21.22 2.10 -4.07
N ASP A 56 -21.67 1.01 -3.45
CA ASP A 56 -22.69 1.05 -2.39
C ASP A 56 -22.12 1.36 -1.00
N CYS A 57 -20.78 1.39 -0.89
CA CYS A 57 -20.05 1.68 0.34
C CYS A 57 -19.61 3.15 0.41
N ALA A 58 -19.31 3.62 1.61
CA ALA A 58 -18.73 4.95 1.80
C ALA A 58 -17.36 5.04 1.08
N PRO A 59 -16.92 6.25 0.67
CA PRO A 59 -15.64 6.42 -0.02
C PRO A 59 -14.42 5.88 0.75
N ASP A 60 -14.45 5.94 2.08
CA ASP A 60 -13.37 5.46 2.96
C ASP A 60 -13.68 4.08 3.59
N ASP A 61 -14.69 3.36 3.08
CA ASP A 61 -14.85 1.95 3.47
C ASP A 61 -13.71 1.10 2.90
N THR A 62 -13.40 0.01 3.59
CA THR A 62 -12.28 -0.89 3.27
C THR A 62 -12.10 -1.23 1.78
N PRO A 63 -13.13 -1.67 1.01
CA PRO A 63 -12.95 -1.98 -0.41
C PRO A 63 -12.54 -0.75 -1.24
N ASN A 64 -13.14 0.41 -0.97
CA ASN A 64 -12.87 1.64 -1.72
C ASN A 64 -11.50 2.23 -1.36
N ARG A 65 -11.14 2.23 -0.07
CA ARG A 65 -9.81 2.63 0.39
C ARG A 65 -8.71 1.75 -0.21
N PHE A 66 -8.90 0.42 -0.24
CA PHE A 66 -7.92 -0.49 -0.83
C PHE A 66 -7.83 -0.38 -2.35
N TYR A 67 -8.96 -0.14 -3.01
CA TYR A 67 -8.95 0.20 -4.44
C TYR A 67 -8.14 1.47 -4.70
N ALA A 68 -8.31 2.52 -3.89
CA ALA A 68 -7.53 3.75 -4.00
C ALA A 68 -6.02 3.50 -3.83
N TYR A 69 -5.61 2.67 -2.87
CA TYR A 69 -4.21 2.26 -2.73
C TYR A 69 -3.68 1.57 -3.99
N GLY A 70 -4.48 0.67 -4.58
CA GLY A 70 -4.13 -0.03 -5.82
C GLY A 70 -4.05 0.89 -7.04
N VAL A 71 -4.86 1.95 -7.12
CA VAL A 71 -4.74 2.98 -8.17
C VAL A 71 -3.42 3.72 -8.06
N VAL A 72 -3.08 4.22 -6.86
CA VAL A 72 -1.83 4.96 -6.64
C VAL A 72 -0.61 4.07 -6.90
N ALA A 73 -0.65 2.81 -6.45
CA ALA A 73 0.43 1.85 -6.71
C ALA A 73 0.67 1.61 -8.21
N ARG A 74 -0.39 1.48 -9.02
CA ARG A 74 -0.26 1.32 -10.47
C ARG A 74 0.25 2.56 -11.18
N LEU A 75 -0.10 3.76 -10.71
CA LEU A 75 0.49 5.01 -11.21
C LEU A 75 1.98 5.09 -10.91
N ALA A 76 2.40 4.69 -9.71
CA ALA A 76 3.81 4.60 -9.34
C ALA A 76 4.56 3.55 -10.18
N LEU A 77 3.95 2.39 -10.43
CA LEU A 77 4.50 1.37 -11.33
C LEU A 77 4.69 1.92 -12.74
N LEU A 78 3.69 2.59 -13.30
CA LEU A 78 3.78 3.18 -14.64
C LEU A 78 4.90 4.22 -14.72
N ALA A 79 5.01 5.10 -13.72
CA ALA A 79 6.10 6.08 -13.65
C ALA A 79 7.48 5.40 -13.61
N ALA A 80 7.64 4.37 -12.79
CA ALA A 80 8.88 3.61 -12.69
C ALA A 80 9.21 2.86 -14.00
N SER A 81 8.22 2.28 -14.68
CA SER A 81 8.42 1.63 -15.98
C SER A 81 8.92 2.62 -17.03
N LEU A 82 8.33 3.82 -17.10
CA LEU A 82 8.77 4.89 -18.01
C LEU A 82 10.18 5.37 -17.70
N GLU A 83 10.54 5.49 -16.42
CA GLU A 83 11.90 5.83 -15.98
C GLU A 83 12.90 4.75 -16.42
N LEU A 84 12.59 3.47 -16.21
CA LEU A 84 13.45 2.35 -16.62
C LEU A 84 13.64 2.27 -18.14
N GLU A 85 12.56 2.48 -18.92
CA GLU A 85 12.65 2.56 -20.37
C GLU A 85 13.53 3.73 -20.83
N GLY A 86 13.39 4.89 -20.18
CA GLY A 86 14.19 6.08 -20.48
C GLY A 86 15.68 5.93 -20.12
N VAL A 87 16.03 5.11 -19.12
CA VAL A 87 17.42 4.80 -18.74
C VAL A 87 18.04 3.76 -19.68
N ALA A 88 17.22 2.90 -20.29
CA ALA A 88 17.69 1.83 -21.18
C ALA A 88 17.91 2.28 -22.64
N ALA A 89 17.46 3.48 -23.02
CA ALA A 89 17.60 4.09 -24.35
C ALA A 89 18.88 4.95 -24.48
#